data_AF-A0A0W7YQH0-F1
#
_entry.id   AF-A0A0W7YQH0-F1
#
_cell.length_a   1.000
_cell.length_b   1.000
_cell.length_c   1.000
_cell.angle_alpha   90.00
_cell.angle_beta   90.00
_cell.angle_gamma   90.00
#
_symmetry.space_group_name_H-M   'P 1'
#
loop_
_entity.id
_entity.type
_entity.pdbx_description
1 polymer ?
#
loop_
_entity_poly.entity_id
_entity_poly.type
_entity_poly.pdbx_seq_one_letter_code
_entity_poly.pdbx_strand_id
1 'polypeptide(L)' 'MTDKNKVILSSVSALALWTLGAYRIFTNNLAAMSMLVAYMFLIGGMIGFVFSVVKLSRMA' A
#
# COMPACT_ATOMS: atom_id res chain seq x y z
N MET A 1 -17.41 -14.97 -3.27
CA MET A 1 -16.21 -14.19 -3.67
C MET A 1 -15.09 -15.17 -3.95
N THR A 2 -14.61 -15.24 -5.20
CA THR A 2 -13.47 -16.08 -5.58
C THR A 2 -12.19 -15.56 -4.90
N ASP A 3 -11.29 -16.46 -4.51
CA ASP A 3 -10.02 -16.09 -3.85
C ASP A 3 -9.20 -15.07 -4.65
N LYS A 4 -9.26 -15.13 -5.99
CA LYS A 4 -8.68 -14.11 -6.89
C LYS A 4 -9.21 -12.70 -6.61
N ASN A 5 -10.52 -12.53 -6.41
CA ASN A 5 -11.12 -11.22 -6.13
C ASN A 5 -10.69 -10.67 -4.76
N LYS A 6 -10.47 -11.53 -3.75
CA LYS A 6 -9.93 -11.11 -2.45
C LYS A 6 -8.49 -10.59 -2.57
N VAL A 7 -7.67 -11.25 -3.38
CA VAL A 7 -6.28 -10.82 -3.62
C VAL A 7 -6.23 -9.50 -4.40
N ILE A 8 -7.08 -9.34 -5.42
CA ILE A 8 -7.18 -8.08 -6.17
C ILE A 8 -7.63 -6.94 -5.26
N LEU A 9 -8.68 -7.14 -4.45
CA LEU A 9 -9.15 -6.12 -3.50
C LEU A 9 -8.08 -5.75 -2.47
N SER A 10 -7.35 -6.75 -1.96
CA SER A 10 -6.20 -6.52 -1.08
C SER A 10 -5.09 -5.72 -1.76
N SER A 11 -4.81 -5.98 -3.03
CA SER A 11 -3.83 -5.25 -3.83
C SER A 11 -4.24 -3.79 -4.01
N VAL A 12 -5.51 -3.54 -4.36
CA VAL A 12 -6.05 -2.17 -4.55
C VAL A 12 -6.01 -1.39 -3.23
N SER A 13 -6.38 -2.00 -2.10
CA SER A 13 -6.29 -1.36 -0.79
C SER A 13 -4.84 -1.02 -0.40
N ALA A 14 -3.89 -1.93 -0.66
CA ALA A 14 -2.48 -1.68 -0.38
C ALA A 14 -1.91 -0.53 -1.25
N LEU A 15 -2.33 -0.45 -2.51
CA LEU A 15 -1.96 0.62 -3.43
C LEU A 15 -2.54 1.97 -3.01
N ALA A 16 -3.78 1.99 -2.50
CA ALA A 16 -4.41 3.20 -1.95
C ALA A 16 -3.66 3.72 -0.71
N LEU A 17 -3.25 2.82 0.19
CA LEU A 17 -2.45 3.18 1.36
C LEU A 17 -1.07 3.71 0.96
N TRP A 18 -0.44 3.10 -0.05
CA TRP A 18 0.83 3.56 -0.59
C TRP A 18 0.72 4.97 -1.19
N THR A 19 -0.32 5.20 -2.00
CA THR A 19 -0.56 6.49 -2.67
C THR A 19 -0.86 7.59 -1.66
N LEU A 20 -1.63 7.30 -0.59
CA LEU A 20 -1.90 8.25 0.49
C LEU A 20 -0.64 8.60 1.29
N GLY A 21 0.21 7.62 1.58
CA GLY A 21 1.52 7.85 2.22
C GLY A 21 2.43 8.72 1.35
N ALA A 22 2.50 8.41 0.04
CA ALA A 22 3.29 9.17 -0.94
C ALA A 22 2.78 10.61 -1.10
N TYR A 23 1.46 10.80 -1.20
CA TYR A 23 0.84 12.12 -1.33
C TYR A 23 1.10 12.98 -0.09
N ARG A 24 0.99 12.41 1.10
CA ARG A 24 1.35 13.07 2.37
C ARG A 24 2.81 13.53 2.40
N ILE A 25 3.74 12.71 1.89
CA ILE A 25 5.18 13.02 1.84
C ILE A 25 5.47 14.13 0.81
N PHE A 26 4.87 14.06 -0.38
CA PHE A 26 5.15 15.00 -1.47
C PHE A 26 4.49 16.37 -1.28
N THR A 27 3.28 16.42 -0.73
CA THR A 27 2.50 17.66 -0.61
C THR A 27 2.78 18.43 0.67
N ASN A 28 3.25 17.76 1.73
CA ASN A 28 3.13 18.33 3.06
C ASN A 28 4.41 18.15 3.89
N ASN A 29 5.19 19.24 4.00
CA ASN A 29 6.32 19.42 4.93
C ASN A 29 5.81 19.52 6.40
N LEU A 30 4.99 18.56 6.84
CA LEU A 30 4.56 18.48 8.23
C LEU A 30 5.72 18.06 9.13
N ALA A 31 5.68 18.54 10.37
CA ALA A 31 6.60 18.19 11.46
C ALA A 31 6.98 16.69 11.45
N ALA A 32 8.25 16.40 11.76
CA ALA A 32 8.91 15.09 11.62
C ALA A 32 8.08 13.87 12.09
N MET A 33 7.20 14.05 13.08
CA MET A 33 6.30 13.01 13.57
C MET A 33 5.24 12.55 12.54
N SER A 34 4.76 13.45 11.69
CA SER A 34 3.80 13.14 10.61
C SER A 34 4.47 12.49 9.39
N MET A 35 5.73 12.85 9.10
CA MET A 35 6.52 12.20 8.05
C MET A 35 6.78 10.73 8.34
N LEU A 36 7.08 10.38 9.61
CA LEU A 36 7.36 9.01 10.01
C LEU A 36 6.15 8.10 9.77
N VAL A 37 4.95 8.55 10.15
CA VAL A 37 3.70 7.82 9.89
C VAL A 37 3.45 7.66 8.39
N ALA A 38 3.67 8.71 7.60
CA ALA A 38 3.50 8.64 6.14
C ALA A 38 4.48 7.63 5.51
N TYR A 39 5.71 7.54 6.01
CA TYR A 39 6.70 6.54 5.61
C TYR A 39 6.30 5.11 5.99
N MET A 40 5.74 4.91 7.19
CA MET A 40 5.23 3.59 7.61
C MET A 40 4.06 3.14 6.73
N PHE A 41 3.16 4.07 6.36
CA PHE A 41 2.08 3.80 5.42
C PHE A 41 2.58 3.51 4.00
N LEU A 42 3.62 4.22 3.56
CA LEU A 42 4.28 3.99 2.27
C LEU A 42 4.92 2.59 2.23
N ILE A 43 5.81 2.29 3.18
CA ILE A 43 6.52 1.01 3.22
C ILE A 43 5.55 -0.15 3.45
N GLY A 44 4.61 0.00 4.38
CA GLY A 44 3.59 -1.02 4.67
C GLY A 44 2.67 -1.28 3.48
N GLY A 45 2.21 -0.22 2.80
CA GLY A 45 1.41 -0.33 1.58
C GLY A 45 2.17 -1.02 0.45
N MET A 46 3.45 -0.70 0.27
CA MET A 46 4.29 -1.31 -0.75
C MET A 46 4.55 -2.81 -0.49
N ILE A 47 4.88 -3.18 0.76
CA ILE A 47 5.08 -4.58 1.15
C ILE A 47 3.79 -5.39 0.97
N GLY A 48 2.66 -4.83 1.41
CA GLY A 48 1.35 -5.45 1.25
C GLY A 48 0.98 -5.64 -0.22
N PHE A 49 1.28 -4.66 -1.07
CA PHE A 49 1.05 -4.75 -2.51
C PHE A 49 1.92 -5.84 -3.16
N VAL A 50 3.22 -5.87 -2.86
CA VAL A 50 4.13 -6.91 -3.38
C VAL A 50 3.67 -8.31 -2.97
N PHE A 51 3.28 -8.51 -1.71
CA PHE A 51 2.78 -9.81 -1.24
C PHE A 51 1.50 -10.24 -1.97
N SER A 52 0.60 -9.29 -2.19
CA SER A 52 -0.69 -9.54 -2.85
C SER A 52 -0.49 -9.82 -4.35
N VAL A 53 0.40 -9.10 -5.02
CA VAL A 53 0.82 -9.36 -6.41
C VAL A 53 1.51 -10.72 -6.54
N VAL A 54 2.45 -11.06 -5.66
CA VAL A 54 3.13 -12.38 -5.67
C VAL A 54 2.11 -13.51 -5.46
N LYS A 55 1.16 -13.35 -4.53
CA LYS A 55 0.06 -14.31 -4.36
C LYS A 55 -0.81 -14.43 -5.61
N LEU A 56 -1.11 -13.31 -6.28
CA LEU A 56 -1.91 -13.30 -7.50
C LEU A 56 -1.18 -14.02 -8.64
N SER A 57 0.11 -13.73 -8.84
CA SER A 57 0.95 -14.40 -9.85
C SER A 57 1.14 -15.88 -9.57
N ARG A 58 1.08 -16.31 -8.31
CA ARG A 58 1.14 -17.74 -7.94
C ARG A 58 -0.20 -18.47 -8.07
N MET A 59 -1.30 -17.72 -8.21
CA MET A 59 -2.66 -18.24 -8.45
C MET A 59 -3.10 -18.08 -9.93
N ALA A 60 -2.32 -17.38 -10.74
CA ALA A 60 -2.51 -17.22 -12.18
C ALA A 60 -1.95 -18.44 -12.91
#